data_AF-J2H7D1-F1
#
_entry.id   AF-J2H7D1-F1
#
_cell.length_a   1.000
_cell.length_b   1.000
_cell.length_c   1.000
_cell.angle_alpha   90.00
_cell.angle_beta   90.00
_cell.angle_gamma   90.00
#
_symmetry.space_group_name_H-M   'P 1'
#
loop_
_entity.id
_entity.type
_entity.pdbx_description
1 polymer ?
#
loop_
_entity_poly.entity_id
_entity_poly.type
_entity_poly.pdbx_seq_one_letter_code
_entity_poly.pdbx_strand_id
1 'polypeptide(L)'
;MVRILRHLQNERGNMTIFTLTIYWFMFMLVFVALFNFSTIFVDKEQASNSAQQASIAAVKDIYDEMEKAILLYDTSINAQFNPDYVWPKVKLAMNHLASAHPDWSNSEIKYGSIDRALNSALPGNFQLQAYVYAGLSSAKAKIPGVVRKVLVDNKATLSGSSIKLFNSENRIEVKTSVEYNSESMGFDFIPAYSEQIYQTGESRRIGFIDEVNDWFYIEIPILE
;
A
#
# COMPACT_ATOMS: atom_id res chain seq x y z
N MET A 1 -23.21 -34.12 -65.13
CA MET A 1 -21.97 -33.45 -64.64
C MET A 1 -22.24 -32.13 -63.92
N VAL A 2 -23.03 -31.20 -64.49
CA VAL A 2 -23.32 -29.88 -63.89
C VAL A 2 -23.96 -29.93 -62.49
N ARG A 3 -24.86 -30.89 -62.22
CA ARG A 3 -25.46 -31.08 -60.88
C ARG A 3 -24.46 -31.51 -59.80
N ILE A 4 -23.47 -32.33 -60.15
CA ILE A 4 -22.44 -32.82 -59.20
C ILE A 4 -21.47 -31.69 -58.85
N LEU A 5 -21.05 -30.91 -59.85
CA LEU A 5 -20.23 -29.71 -59.66
C LEU A 5 -20.94 -28.66 -58.78
N ARG A 6 -22.25 -28.49 -58.95
CA ARG A 6 -23.07 -27.56 -58.15
C ARG A 6 -23.24 -28.01 -56.70
N HIS A 7 -23.39 -29.31 -56.44
CA HIS A 7 -23.36 -29.86 -55.07
C HIS A 7 -21.99 -29.74 -54.42
N LEU A 8 -20.90 -30.02 -55.14
CA LEU A 8 -19.53 -29.87 -54.63
C LEU A 8 -19.16 -28.41 -54.32
N GLN A 9 -19.66 -27.43 -55.08
CA GLN A 9 -19.52 -26.01 -54.74
C GLN A 9 -20.35 -25.60 -53.51
N ASN A 10 -21.54 -26.18 -53.32
CA ASN A 10 -22.37 -25.94 -52.13
C ASN A 10 -21.74 -26.51 -50.85
N GLU A 11 -21.12 -27.69 -50.93
CA GLU A 11 -20.35 -28.29 -49.84
C GLU A 11 -19.16 -27.41 -49.43
N ARG A 12 -18.42 -26.83 -50.40
CA ARG A 12 -17.32 -25.89 -50.13
C ARG A 12 -17.80 -24.58 -49.50
N GLY A 13 -18.92 -24.03 -49.97
CA GLY A 13 -19.53 -22.84 -49.36
C GLY A 13 -20.00 -23.08 -47.93
N ASN A 14 -20.64 -24.23 -47.69
CA ASN A 14 -21.08 -24.64 -46.35
C ASN A 14 -19.91 -24.90 -45.40
N MET A 15 -18.83 -25.54 -45.89
CA MET A 15 -17.60 -25.75 -45.12
C MET A 15 -16.91 -24.42 -44.78
N THR A 16 -16.89 -23.47 -45.71
CA THR A 16 -16.31 -22.12 -45.47
C THR A 16 -17.10 -21.40 -44.38
N ILE A 17 -18.43 -21.39 -44.46
CA ILE A 17 -19.31 -20.79 -43.45
C ILE A 17 -19.08 -21.46 -42.09
N PHE A 18 -19.05 -22.80 -42.05
CA PHE A 18 -18.79 -23.55 -40.83
C PHE A 18 -17.44 -23.19 -40.20
N THR A 19 -16.36 -23.15 -40.98
CA THR A 19 -15.03 -22.74 -40.48
C THR A 19 -15.02 -21.30 -39.98
N LEU A 20 -15.67 -20.37 -40.67
CA LEU A 20 -15.78 -18.98 -40.26
C LEU A 20 -16.55 -18.84 -38.94
N THR A 21 -17.63 -19.61 -38.77
CA THR A 21 -18.40 -19.61 -37.51
C THR A 21 -17.56 -20.13 -36.34
N ILE A 22 -16.77 -21.20 -36.53
CA ILE A 22 -15.87 -21.71 -35.49
C ILE A 22 -14.80 -20.66 -35.14
N TYR A 23 -14.17 -20.04 -36.15
CA TYR A 23 -13.16 -19.00 -35.89
C TYR A 23 -13.75 -17.80 -35.18
N TRP A 24 -14.94 -17.36 -35.58
CA TRP A 24 -15.63 -16.25 -34.92
C TRP A 24 -15.95 -16.60 -33.46
N PHE A 25 -16.46 -17.79 -33.19
CA PHE A 25 -16.71 -18.26 -31.83
C PHE A 25 -15.43 -18.36 -31.00
N MET A 26 -14.35 -18.93 -31.54
CA MET A 26 -13.05 -18.99 -30.86
C MET A 26 -12.50 -17.59 -30.58
N PHE A 27 -12.56 -16.68 -31.56
CA PHE A 27 -12.11 -15.30 -31.38
C PHE A 27 -12.90 -14.60 -30.27
N MET A 28 -14.22 -14.80 -30.24
CA MET A 28 -15.10 -14.28 -29.20
C MET A 28 -14.71 -14.81 -27.82
N LEU A 29 -14.46 -16.12 -27.67
CA LEU A 29 -14.00 -16.71 -26.40
C LEU A 29 -12.66 -16.13 -25.94
N VAL A 30 -11.69 -16.01 -26.86
CA VAL A 30 -10.38 -15.43 -26.55
C VAL A 30 -10.53 -13.97 -26.15
N PHE A 31 -11.40 -13.21 -26.83
CA PHE A 31 -11.66 -11.81 -26.49
C PHE A 31 -12.25 -11.65 -25.09
N VAL A 32 -13.29 -12.43 -24.74
CA VAL A 32 -13.88 -12.40 -23.39
C VAL A 32 -12.84 -12.77 -22.34
N ALA A 33 -12.03 -13.80 -22.60
CA ALA A 33 -10.96 -14.20 -21.70
C ALA A 33 -9.93 -13.06 -21.50
N LEU A 34 -9.43 -12.46 -22.59
CA LEU A 34 -8.47 -11.36 -22.54
C LEU A 34 -9.01 -10.14 -21.79
N PHE A 35 -10.28 -9.81 -21.99
CA PHE A 35 -10.93 -8.72 -21.29
C PHE A 35 -10.99 -8.96 -19.78
N ASN A 36 -11.48 -10.14 -19.37
CA ASN A 36 -11.54 -10.52 -17.96
C ASN A 36 -10.14 -10.53 -17.32
N PHE A 37 -9.13 -11.07 -18.01
CA PHE A 37 -7.74 -10.99 -17.54
C PHE A 37 -7.28 -9.55 -17.35
N SER A 38 -7.57 -8.66 -18.31
CA SER A 38 -7.22 -7.24 -18.20
C SER A 38 -7.87 -6.58 -16.98
N THR A 39 -9.16 -6.86 -16.73
CA THR A 39 -9.88 -6.30 -15.57
C THR A 39 -9.30 -6.79 -14.25
N ILE A 40 -8.96 -8.08 -14.12
CA ILE A 40 -8.31 -8.62 -12.92
C ILE A 40 -7.00 -7.88 -12.61
N PHE A 41 -6.20 -7.55 -13.63
CA PHE A 41 -4.96 -6.81 -13.42
C PHE A 41 -5.21 -5.37 -12.96
N VAL A 42 -6.25 -4.71 -13.47
CA VAL A 42 -6.65 -3.36 -13.04
C VAL A 42 -7.08 -3.39 -11.57
N ASP A 43 -7.93 -4.32 -11.18
CA ASP A 43 -8.40 -4.44 -9.79
C ASP A 43 -7.25 -4.81 -8.84
N LYS A 44 -6.32 -5.66 -9.29
CA LYS A 44 -5.10 -5.96 -8.56
C LYS A 44 -4.21 -4.73 -8.37
N GLU A 45 -4.02 -3.93 -9.42
CA GLU A 45 -3.25 -2.69 -9.35
C GLU A 45 -3.92 -1.68 -8.42
N GLN A 46 -5.25 -1.58 -8.47
CA GLN A 46 -6.02 -0.74 -7.56
C GLN A 46 -5.84 -1.17 -6.10
N ALA A 47 -5.96 -2.47 -5.79
CA ALA A 47 -5.75 -2.98 -4.44
C ALA A 47 -4.31 -2.71 -3.96
N SER A 48 -3.31 -2.91 -4.82
CA SER A 48 -1.89 -2.66 -4.51
C SER A 48 -1.62 -1.17 -4.24
N ASN A 49 -2.11 -0.29 -5.11
CA ASN A 49 -1.96 1.16 -4.94
C ASN A 49 -2.66 1.67 -3.67
N SER A 50 -3.85 1.14 -3.37
CA SER A 50 -4.59 1.47 -2.15
C SER A 50 -3.79 1.10 -0.90
N ALA A 51 -3.27 -0.12 -0.85
CA ALA A 51 -2.45 -0.60 0.24
C ALA A 51 -1.17 0.22 0.41
N GLN A 52 -0.51 0.56 -0.71
CA GLN A 52 0.73 1.36 -0.72
C GLN A 52 0.48 2.79 -0.24
N GLN A 53 -0.56 3.46 -0.73
CA GLN A 53 -0.90 4.81 -0.27
C GLN A 53 -1.26 4.81 1.22
N ALA A 54 -1.99 3.79 1.67
CA ALA A 54 -2.38 3.65 3.06
C ALA A 54 -1.17 3.45 3.99
N SER A 55 -0.20 2.62 3.58
CA SER A 55 1.03 2.41 4.36
C SER A 55 1.88 3.68 4.42
N ILE A 56 1.98 4.45 3.32
CA ILE A 56 2.67 5.74 3.27
C ILE A 56 1.98 6.76 4.20
N ALA A 57 0.65 6.83 4.16
CA ALA A 57 -0.13 7.73 5.01
C ALA A 57 0.04 7.39 6.50
N ALA A 58 0.07 6.10 6.85
CA ALA A 58 0.32 5.65 8.22
C ALA A 58 1.72 6.06 8.71
N VAL A 59 2.75 5.96 7.86
CA VAL A 59 4.11 6.37 8.24
C VAL A 59 4.22 7.87 8.45
N LYS A 60 3.53 8.67 7.65
CA LYS A 60 3.47 10.11 7.85
C LYS A 60 3.00 10.45 9.27
N ASP A 61 1.93 9.81 9.74
CA ASP A 61 1.41 10.02 11.09
C ASP A 61 2.42 9.65 12.17
N ILE A 62 3.23 8.59 11.98
CA ILE A 62 4.31 8.26 12.91
C ILE A 62 5.31 9.43 12.99
N TYR A 63 5.83 9.89 11.85
CA TYR A 63 6.84 10.95 11.86
C TYR A 63 6.31 12.30 12.35
N ASP A 64 5.04 12.61 12.06
CA ASP A 64 4.40 13.83 12.55
C ASP A 64 4.19 13.77 14.08
N GLU A 65 3.90 12.59 14.66
CA GLU A 65 3.88 12.42 16.12
C GLU A 65 5.29 12.39 16.75
N MET A 66 6.30 11.89 16.03
CA MET A 66 7.69 11.92 16.50
C MET A 66 8.24 13.35 16.56
N GLU A 67 7.94 14.17 15.55
CA GLU A 67 8.28 15.59 15.57
C GLU A 67 7.69 16.28 16.80
N LYS A 68 6.40 16.04 17.10
CA LYS A 68 5.76 16.56 18.31
C LYS A 68 6.43 16.05 19.58
N ALA A 69 6.74 14.75 19.65
CA ALA A 69 7.40 14.15 20.80
C ALA A 69 8.78 14.79 21.08
N ILE A 70 9.57 15.01 20.02
CA ILE A 70 10.87 15.69 20.11
C ILE A 70 10.71 17.13 20.61
N LEU A 71 9.76 17.89 20.05
CA LEU A 71 9.52 19.28 20.46
C LEU A 71 9.02 19.38 21.91
N LEU A 72 8.17 18.45 22.35
CA LEU A 72 7.70 18.38 23.74
C LEU A 72 8.83 17.99 24.71
N TYR A 73 9.72 17.10 24.29
CA TYR A 73 10.91 16.76 25.07
C TYR A 73 11.84 17.98 25.22
N ASP A 74 12.14 18.67 24.13
CA ASP A 74 13.04 19.83 24.12
C ASP A 74 12.48 21.03 24.90
N THR A 75 11.16 21.14 25.03
CA THR A 75 10.49 22.19 25.83
C THR A 75 10.18 21.76 27.26
N SER A 76 10.51 20.52 27.65
CA SER A 76 10.26 20.01 28.99
C SER A 76 11.12 20.71 30.04
N ILE A 77 10.62 20.75 31.28
CA ILE A 77 11.34 21.35 32.42
C ILE A 77 12.74 20.72 32.59
N ASN A 78 12.88 19.42 32.32
CA ASN A 78 14.16 18.73 32.45
C ASN A 78 15.18 19.18 31.38
N ALA A 79 14.75 19.58 30.20
CA ALA A 79 15.63 20.16 29.18
C ALA A 79 16.22 21.51 29.62
N GLN A 80 15.63 22.18 30.62
CA GLN A 80 16.19 23.38 31.24
C GLN A 80 17.32 23.05 32.23
N PHE A 81 17.32 21.85 32.82
CA PHE A 81 18.34 21.39 33.76
C PHE A 81 19.48 20.61 33.09
N ASN A 82 19.20 19.93 31.97
CA ASN A 82 20.20 19.28 31.13
C ASN A 82 19.87 19.54 29.64
N PRO A 83 20.55 20.52 29.00
CA PRO A 83 20.21 20.97 27.65
C PRO A 83 20.74 20.02 26.55
N ASP A 84 20.29 18.77 26.54
CA ASP A 84 20.52 17.83 25.43
C ASP A 84 19.36 17.87 24.44
N TYR A 85 19.22 19.00 23.73
CA TYR A 85 18.15 19.19 22.77
C TYR A 85 18.30 18.29 21.53
N VAL A 86 17.21 17.64 21.13
CA VAL A 86 17.18 16.73 19.98
C VAL A 86 16.86 17.46 18.69
N TRP A 87 16.01 18.49 18.72
CA TRP A 87 15.62 19.24 17.54
C TRP A 87 16.79 19.92 16.80
N PRO A 88 17.80 20.48 17.48
CA PRO A 88 19.02 20.93 16.81
C PRO A 88 19.74 19.81 16.06
N LYS A 89 19.77 18.58 16.59
CA LYS A 89 20.34 17.39 15.91
C LYS A 89 19.53 17.04 14.66
N VAL A 90 18.20 17.13 14.73
CA VAL A 90 17.30 16.97 13.56
C VAL A 90 17.64 18.00 12.48
N LYS A 91 17.71 19.30 12.82
CA LYS A 91 18.04 20.36 11.86
C LYS A 91 19.42 20.18 11.20
N LEU A 92 20.42 19.79 11.99
CA LEU A 92 21.75 19.48 11.46
C LEU A 92 21.69 18.31 10.47
N ALA A 93 20.96 17.25 10.82
CA ALA A 93 20.75 16.10 9.93
C ALA A 93 19.97 16.48 8.66
N MET A 94 18.97 17.37 8.74
CA MET A 94 18.25 17.87 7.56
C MET A 94 19.18 18.60 6.60
N ASN A 95 20.00 19.53 7.10
CA ASN A 95 20.95 20.29 6.26
C ASN A 95 21.97 19.36 5.59
N HIS A 96 22.49 18.39 6.34
CA HIS A 96 23.41 17.40 5.79
C HIS A 96 22.76 16.53 4.72
N LEU A 97 21.55 16.01 4.98
CA LEU A 97 20.81 15.17 4.04
C LEU A 97 20.44 15.92 2.76
N ALA A 98 19.93 17.15 2.88
CA ALA A 98 19.59 18.00 1.75
C ALA A 98 20.80 18.31 0.87
N SER A 99 21.98 18.47 1.48
CA SER A 99 23.24 18.71 0.75
C SER A 99 23.79 17.44 0.09
N ALA A 100 23.67 16.29 0.77
CA ALA A 100 24.19 15.01 0.30
C ALA A 100 23.29 14.34 -0.76
N HIS A 101 21.98 14.62 -0.72
CA HIS A 101 20.99 14.03 -1.62
C HIS A 101 20.05 15.13 -2.17
N PRO A 102 20.50 15.92 -3.16
CA PRO A 102 19.70 16.99 -3.75
C PRO A 102 18.45 16.50 -4.50
N ASP A 103 18.42 15.22 -4.86
CA ASP A 103 17.34 14.52 -5.55
C ASP A 103 16.22 14.04 -4.61
N TRP A 104 16.45 14.04 -3.29
CA TRP A 104 15.47 13.58 -2.32
C TRP A 104 14.34 14.58 -2.13
N SER A 105 13.14 14.05 -1.91
CA SER A 105 11.99 14.84 -1.51
C SER A 105 12.15 15.40 -0.09
N ASN A 106 11.41 16.49 0.19
CA ASN A 106 11.37 17.08 1.53
C ASN A 106 10.94 16.08 2.61
N SER A 107 10.02 15.17 2.29
CA SER A 107 9.56 14.13 3.21
C SER A 107 10.66 13.11 3.53
N GLU A 108 11.44 12.70 2.53
CA GLU A 108 12.57 11.77 2.73
C GLU A 108 13.67 12.40 3.59
N ILE A 109 13.99 13.67 3.33
CA ILE A 109 14.94 14.44 4.15
C ILE A 109 14.41 14.58 5.58
N LYS A 110 13.14 14.96 5.75
CA LYS A 110 12.50 15.11 7.07
C LYS A 110 12.56 13.79 7.84
N TYR A 111 12.03 12.71 7.28
CA TYR A 111 11.94 11.44 7.99
C TYR A 111 13.32 10.85 8.28
N GLY A 112 14.24 10.90 7.32
CA GLY A 112 15.63 10.47 7.52
C GLY A 112 16.37 11.30 8.57
N SER A 113 16.07 12.59 8.70
CA SER A 113 16.67 13.44 9.74
C SER A 113 16.15 13.11 11.15
N ILE A 114 14.87 12.79 11.28
CA ILE A 114 14.26 12.32 12.52
C ILE A 114 14.85 10.97 12.91
N ASP A 115 14.94 10.02 11.97
CA ASP A 115 15.58 8.71 12.20
C ASP A 115 17.01 8.89 12.74
N ARG A 116 17.85 9.68 12.07
CA ARG A 116 19.24 9.92 12.51
C ARG A 116 19.32 10.54 13.89
N ALA A 117 18.49 11.55 14.17
CA ALA A 117 18.51 12.23 15.46
C ALA A 117 18.08 11.30 16.59
N LEU A 118 16.98 10.56 16.40
CA LEU A 118 16.46 9.63 17.39
C LEU A 118 17.41 8.44 17.63
N ASN A 119 17.99 7.86 16.58
CA ASN A 119 18.96 6.76 16.74
C ASN A 119 20.18 7.18 17.57
N SER A 120 20.60 8.44 17.44
CA SER A 120 21.71 8.97 18.24
C SER A 120 21.33 9.35 19.67
N ALA A 121 20.07 9.72 19.90
CA ALA A 121 19.62 10.35 21.15
C ALA A 121 18.82 9.42 22.07
N LEU A 122 18.23 8.34 21.54
CA LEU A 122 17.44 7.37 22.30
C LEU A 122 18.26 6.47 23.23
N PRO A 123 19.45 5.96 22.82
CA PRO A 123 20.22 5.07 23.68
C PRO A 123 20.62 5.76 25.00
N GLY A 124 20.15 5.23 26.13
CA GLY A 124 20.44 5.76 27.47
C GLY A 124 19.63 6.98 27.90
N ASN A 125 18.74 7.52 27.06
CA ASN A 125 17.88 8.67 27.40
C ASN A 125 16.45 8.22 27.73
N PHE A 126 16.26 7.71 28.95
CA PHE A 126 14.96 7.20 29.42
C PHE A 126 13.83 8.23 29.33
N GLN A 127 14.14 9.52 29.50
CA GLN A 127 13.13 10.55 29.39
C GLN A 127 12.67 10.70 27.94
N LEU A 128 13.59 10.85 26.98
CA LEU A 128 13.24 10.93 25.56
C LEU A 128 12.45 9.68 25.11
N GLN A 129 12.85 8.49 25.58
CA GLN A 129 12.12 7.25 25.33
C GLN A 129 10.66 7.33 25.77
N ALA A 130 10.35 7.95 26.92
CA ALA A 130 8.98 8.13 27.36
C ALA A 130 8.15 9.04 26.42
N TYR A 131 8.75 10.13 25.90
CA TYR A 131 8.09 10.99 24.92
C TYR A 131 7.88 10.28 23.58
N VAL A 132 8.87 9.55 23.10
CA VAL A 132 8.78 8.76 21.87
C VAL A 132 7.72 7.66 22.01
N TYR A 133 7.68 6.96 23.13
CA TYR A 133 6.65 5.97 23.43
C TYR A 133 5.24 6.58 23.42
N ALA A 134 5.06 7.74 24.06
CA ALA A 134 3.79 8.46 24.04
C ALA A 134 3.40 8.90 22.62
N GLY A 135 4.36 9.37 21.82
CA GLY A 135 4.16 9.72 20.41
C GLY A 135 3.75 8.51 19.57
N LEU A 136 4.42 7.36 19.73
CA LEU A 136 4.07 6.12 19.03
C LEU A 136 2.69 5.62 19.44
N SER A 137 2.33 5.73 20.73
CA SER A 137 0.99 5.38 21.21
C SER A 137 -0.09 6.29 20.60
N SER A 138 0.19 7.59 20.48
CA SER A 138 -0.67 8.55 19.80
C SER A 138 -0.84 8.21 18.31
N ALA A 139 0.26 7.87 17.63
CA ALA A 139 0.23 7.45 16.22
C ALA A 139 -0.58 6.15 16.04
N LYS A 140 -0.32 5.13 16.88
CA LYS A 140 -1.05 3.85 16.86
C LYS A 140 -2.57 4.04 16.97
N ALA A 141 -3.03 5.01 17.76
CA ALA A 141 -4.45 5.32 17.89
C ALA A 141 -5.05 5.99 16.63
N LYS A 142 -4.24 6.75 15.87
CA LYS A 142 -4.67 7.49 14.67
C LYS A 142 -4.60 6.67 13.39
N ILE A 143 -3.57 5.82 13.27
CA ILE A 143 -3.27 5.05 12.05
C ILE A 143 -4.48 4.28 11.50
N PRO A 144 -5.29 3.55 12.29
CA PRO A 144 -6.44 2.84 11.75
C PRO A 144 -7.45 3.74 11.05
N GLY A 145 -7.68 4.95 11.58
CA GLY A 145 -8.59 5.92 10.97
C GLY A 145 -8.06 6.49 9.67
N VAL A 146 -6.76 6.80 9.60
CA VAL A 146 -6.12 7.31 8.38
C VAL A 146 -6.04 6.23 7.30
N VAL A 147 -5.65 5.01 7.66
CA VAL A 147 -5.62 3.88 6.73
C VAL A 147 -7.02 3.59 6.19
N ARG A 148 -8.03 3.49 7.07
CA ARG A 148 -9.43 3.30 6.64
C ARG A 148 -9.86 4.38 5.65
N LYS A 149 -9.55 5.64 5.92
CA LYS A 149 -9.87 6.75 5.01
C LYS A 149 -9.25 6.53 3.63
N VAL A 150 -7.95 6.23 3.56
CA VAL A 150 -7.25 6.00 2.29
C VAL A 150 -7.82 4.80 1.53
N LEU A 151 -8.15 3.71 2.23
CA LEU A 151 -8.76 2.54 1.60
C LEU A 151 -10.15 2.86 1.02
N VAL A 152 -11.00 3.58 1.76
CA VAL A 152 -12.32 4.02 1.26
C VAL A 152 -12.17 4.96 0.08
N ASP A 153 -11.26 5.94 0.16
CA ASP A 153 -11.03 6.92 -0.91
C ASP A 153 -10.55 6.24 -2.21
N ASN A 154 -9.85 5.11 -2.10
CA ASN A 154 -9.41 4.29 -3.25
C ASN A 154 -10.36 3.12 -3.58
N LYS A 155 -11.56 3.07 -2.98
CA LYS A 155 -12.59 2.02 -3.19
C LYS A 155 -12.09 0.59 -2.92
N ALA A 156 -11.17 0.43 -1.97
CA ALA A 156 -10.76 -0.87 -1.48
C ALA A 156 -11.77 -1.42 -0.46
N THR A 157 -11.85 -2.75 -0.38
CA THR A 157 -12.68 -3.48 0.58
C THR A 157 -12.07 -3.39 1.97
N LEU A 158 -12.84 -2.88 2.94
CA LEU A 158 -12.40 -2.82 4.35
C LEU A 158 -12.40 -4.20 5.02
N SER A 159 -13.37 -5.05 4.68
CA SER A 159 -13.50 -6.39 5.23
C SER A 159 -12.27 -7.24 4.95
N GLY A 160 -11.67 -7.81 6.00
CA GLY A 160 -10.44 -8.61 5.89
C GLY A 160 -9.16 -7.80 5.67
N SER A 161 -9.23 -6.46 5.69
CA SER A 161 -8.05 -5.61 5.70
C SER A 161 -7.38 -5.56 7.08
N SER A 162 -6.05 -5.52 7.11
CA SER A 162 -5.28 -5.43 8.35
C SER A 162 -4.07 -4.52 8.20
N ILE A 163 -3.62 -3.98 9.33
CA ILE A 163 -2.43 -3.15 9.44
C ILE A 163 -1.45 -3.89 10.34
N LYS A 164 -0.25 -4.14 9.86
CA LYS A 164 0.85 -4.64 10.66
C LYS A 164 1.82 -3.50 10.90
N LEU A 165 1.83 -2.99 12.12
CA LEU A 165 2.81 -2.00 12.55
C LEU A 165 4.13 -2.72 12.82
N PHE A 166 5.17 -2.27 12.12
CA PHE A 166 6.54 -2.76 12.24
C PHE A 166 6.63 -4.26 11.93
N ASN A 167 6.65 -4.58 10.63
CA ASN A 167 7.00 -5.91 10.15
C ASN A 167 8.47 -6.25 10.45
N SER A 168 8.96 -7.38 9.94
CA SER A 168 10.35 -7.84 10.16
C SER A 168 11.43 -6.86 9.68
N GLU A 169 11.07 -5.86 8.86
CA GLU A 169 11.96 -4.80 8.39
C GLU A 169 11.63 -3.42 9.01
N ASN A 170 10.84 -3.36 10.09
CA ASN A 170 10.35 -2.14 10.73
C ASN A 170 9.59 -1.21 9.76
N ARG A 171 8.80 -1.80 8.88
CA ARG A 171 7.88 -1.08 7.98
C ARG A 171 6.45 -1.22 8.49
N ILE A 172 5.62 -0.23 8.21
CA ILE A 172 4.17 -0.43 8.26
C ILE A 172 3.76 -1.17 6.99
N GLU A 173 3.03 -2.25 7.19
CA GLU A 173 2.45 -3.09 6.14
C GLU A 173 0.92 -3.00 6.25
N VAL A 174 0.26 -2.74 5.12
CA VAL A 174 -1.21 -2.70 5.03
C VAL A 174 -1.64 -3.77 4.05
N LYS A 175 -2.54 -4.65 4.48
CA LYS A 175 -3.18 -5.66 3.65
C LYS A 175 -4.62 -5.22 3.38
N THR A 176 -5.04 -5.29 2.13
CA THR A 176 -6.42 -4.95 1.70
C THR A 176 -6.84 -5.78 0.49
N SER A 177 -8.09 -5.63 0.04
CA SER A 177 -8.56 -6.26 -1.19
C SER A 177 -9.45 -5.33 -2.00
N VAL A 178 -9.73 -5.71 -3.25
CA VAL A 178 -10.79 -5.15 -4.09
C VAL A 178 -11.64 -6.32 -4.58
N GLU A 179 -12.95 -6.11 -4.69
CA GLU A 179 -13.86 -7.10 -5.27
C GLU A 179 -13.76 -7.08 -6.80
N TYR A 180 -13.30 -8.20 -7.37
CA TYR A 180 -13.33 -8.44 -8.80
C TYR A 180 -14.63 -9.09 -9.20
N ASN A 181 -15.22 -8.61 -10.30
CA ASN A 181 -16.40 -9.19 -10.91
C ASN A 181 -16.09 -9.52 -12.38
N SER A 182 -16.29 -10.78 -12.78
CA SER A 182 -16.11 -11.19 -14.17
C SER A 182 -17.24 -10.69 -15.06
N GLU A 183 -16.90 -10.23 -16.24
CA GLU A 183 -17.86 -9.79 -17.25
C GLU A 183 -18.19 -10.91 -18.23
N SER A 184 -19.46 -11.34 -18.25
CA SER A 184 -19.97 -12.34 -19.20
C SER A 184 -20.24 -11.76 -20.59
N MET A 185 -20.21 -10.42 -20.74
CA MET A 185 -20.48 -9.69 -21.99
C MET A 185 -21.81 -10.07 -22.67
N GLY A 186 -22.81 -10.46 -21.88
CA GLY A 186 -24.12 -10.86 -22.40
C GLY A 186 -24.18 -12.30 -22.94
N PHE A 187 -23.17 -13.13 -22.64
CA PHE A 187 -23.15 -14.53 -23.01
C PHE A 187 -23.57 -15.41 -21.82
N ASP A 188 -24.78 -15.96 -21.90
CA ASP A 188 -25.39 -16.79 -20.84
C ASP A 188 -24.58 -18.06 -20.49
N PHE A 189 -23.72 -18.52 -21.39
CA PHE A 189 -22.89 -19.70 -21.16
C PHE A 189 -21.60 -19.40 -20.36
N ILE A 190 -21.29 -18.13 -20.10
CA ILE A 190 -20.15 -17.71 -19.29
C ILE A 190 -20.68 -17.33 -17.90
N PRO A 191 -20.43 -18.15 -16.86
CA PRO A 191 -20.93 -17.86 -15.53
C PRO A 191 -20.27 -16.59 -14.98
N ALA A 192 -21.05 -15.75 -14.32
CA ALA A 192 -20.52 -14.65 -13.54
C ALA A 192 -19.79 -15.20 -12.30
N TYR A 193 -18.62 -14.64 -12.01
CA TYR A 193 -17.74 -15.00 -10.91
C TYR A 193 -17.30 -13.73 -10.19
N SER A 194 -17.29 -13.76 -8.86
CA SER A 194 -16.77 -12.68 -8.01
C SER A 194 -15.76 -13.23 -7.02
N GLU A 195 -14.66 -12.51 -6.82
CA GLU A 195 -13.59 -12.86 -5.88
C GLU A 195 -12.95 -11.62 -5.26
N GLN A 196 -12.44 -11.74 -4.04
CA GLN A 196 -11.63 -10.69 -3.41
C GLN A 196 -10.17 -10.84 -3.82
N ILE A 197 -9.64 -9.83 -4.50
CA ILE A 197 -8.23 -9.76 -4.88
C ILE A 197 -7.45 -9.07 -3.77
N TYR A 198 -6.75 -9.85 -2.94
CA TYR A 198 -5.92 -9.34 -1.87
C TYR A 198 -4.58 -8.80 -2.37
N GLN A 199 -4.13 -7.68 -1.80
CA GLN A 199 -2.81 -7.11 -1.99
C GLN A 199 -2.26 -6.54 -0.68
N THR A 200 -0.94 -6.42 -0.64
CA THR A 200 -0.20 -5.86 0.48
C THR A 200 0.66 -4.71 -0.01
N GLY A 201 0.70 -3.62 0.76
CA GLY A 201 1.54 -2.45 0.51
C GLY A 201 2.44 -2.19 1.71
N GLU A 202 3.69 -1.83 1.43
CA GLU A 202 4.72 -1.63 2.44
C GLU A 202 5.30 -0.23 2.37
N SER A 203 5.45 0.37 3.54
CA SER A 203 6.03 1.70 3.66
C SER A 203 7.55 1.69 3.71
N ARG A 204 8.17 2.88 3.82
CA ARG A 204 9.61 2.98 4.11
C ARG A 204 9.93 2.38 5.48
N ARG A 205 11.16 1.88 5.64
CA ARG A 205 11.67 1.47 6.95
C ARG A 205 11.72 2.67 7.90
N ILE A 206 11.30 2.45 9.15
CA ILE A 206 11.36 3.43 10.23
C ILE A 206 12.60 3.11 11.07
N GLY A 207 13.58 4.00 11.03
CA GLY A 207 14.95 3.70 11.48
C GLY A 207 15.14 3.66 12.99
N PHE A 208 14.31 4.38 13.74
CA PHE A 208 14.45 4.51 15.20
C PHE A 208 13.70 3.45 16.01
N ILE A 209 12.89 2.61 15.36
CA ILE A 209 12.10 1.58 16.04
C ILE A 209 12.99 0.50 16.65
N ASP A 210 14.16 0.25 16.06
CA ASP A 210 15.16 -0.65 16.62
C ASP A 210 15.62 -0.22 18.04
N GLU A 211 15.49 1.07 18.38
CA GLU A 211 15.88 1.63 19.67
C GLU A 211 14.73 1.72 20.68
N VAL A 212 13.52 1.30 20.31
CA VAL A 212 12.33 1.36 21.17
C VAL A 212 11.80 -0.05 21.45
N ASN A 213 11.86 -0.46 22.72
CA ASN A 213 11.36 -1.76 23.15
C ASN A 213 9.82 -1.86 23.05
N ASP A 214 9.30 -3.09 22.89
CA ASP A 214 7.87 -3.45 22.93
C ASP A 214 6.99 -2.98 21.74
N TRP A 215 7.61 -2.53 20.64
CA TRP A 215 6.91 -2.05 19.43
C TRP A 215 7.06 -2.99 18.23
N PHE A 216 6.96 -4.31 18.44
CA PHE A 216 7.14 -5.31 17.37
C PHE A 216 5.85 -6.08 17.09
N TYR A 217 5.59 -6.36 15.81
CA TYR A 217 4.55 -7.31 15.36
C TYR A 217 3.13 -6.99 15.85
N ILE A 218 2.74 -5.71 15.84
CA ILE A 218 1.39 -5.30 16.24
C ILE A 218 0.49 -5.39 15.01
N GLU A 219 -0.44 -6.35 14.99
CA GLU A 219 -1.49 -6.43 13.98
C GLU A 219 -2.78 -5.77 14.48
N ILE A 220 -3.35 -4.90 13.66
CA ILE A 220 -4.57 -4.16 13.92
C ILE A 220 -5.56 -4.47 12.81
N PRO A 221 -6.68 -5.15 13.10
CA PRO A 221 -7.74 -5.34 12.11
C PRO A 221 -8.43 -4.02 11.81
N ILE A 222 -8.79 -3.79 10.55
CA ILE A 222 -9.61 -2.63 10.18
C ILE A 222 -11.07 -3.01 10.35
N LEU A 223 -11.76 -2.29 11.24
CA LEU A 223 -13.19 -2.47 11.47
C LEU A 223 -14.00 -1.64 10.46
N GLU A 224 -15.09 -2.25 9.96
CA GLU A 224 -16.08 -1.61 9.08
C GLU A 224 -16.76 -0.39 9.71
#